data_AF-A0A9D4UGN3-F1
#
_entry.id   AF-A0A9D4UGN3-F1
#
_cell.length_a   1.000
_cell.length_b   1.000
_cell.length_c   1.000
_cell.angle_alpha   90.00
_cell.angle_beta   90.00
_cell.angle_gamma   90.00
#
_symmetry.space_group_name_H-M   'P 1'
#
loop_
_entity.id
_entity.type
_entity.pdbx_description
1 polymer ?
#
loop_
_entity_poly.entity_id
_entity_poly.type
_entity_poly.pdbx_seq_one_letter_code
_entity_poly.pdbx_strand_id
1 'polypeptide(L)'
;MDHGGMRSCPLPHCMMVKSVHLQAMNQDISSLVPKAIHCMLRCFAVTLATRNSSSSSGLALSLPFAMGKSHKKKHHKHRPELASCAASYIAQWASLRKRSDLSVALMNSSSSLHDWIPGDASLLSSKAPVIELHTHSTCSDGMLSPNQLVEKAAASGVQVLALTDHDTMAGVPAALETANKFGIRLIPGVEISAKVTAKTKNGFEEPVHILGYYSCCGPTRWLELETVLARIREGRHHRAQNMISKLKLLKKPVTWESVVTMAGDGVAPGRLHIARALLEAGHVCNLREAFNKYLYDGGPAYSPGCELAAEDAVRLIRDTGGVAALAHPWSLKDALPVVKRLKEVGLHAMEVYRGDGKANGFVALADTFQLLKLGGSDFHGRGDPDETKLGKVPLPLLAIREFLRVAEPIWIASIEELLQNFAEESFQVHAGNAVGSKFFTELEGLKGDIALEYSIEEEHSRAFLRLSAWLTDEDRQAVHNAVMQLKLGFEVVSEDGRTTCIVSRQLH
;
A
#
# COMPACT_ATOMS: atom_id res chain seq x y z
N MET A 1 -53.38 13.11 -62.39
CA MET A 1 -54.17 12.32 -61.44
C MET A 1 -53.40 12.30 -60.14
N ASP A 2 -54.08 12.75 -59.09
CA ASP A 2 -53.74 12.85 -57.66
C ASP A 2 -52.67 13.84 -57.16
N HIS A 3 -53.13 15.10 -57.09
CA HIS A 3 -53.14 16.06 -55.97
C HIS A 3 -52.14 16.01 -54.79
N GLY A 4 -51.59 17.19 -54.49
CA GLY A 4 -51.59 17.74 -53.11
C GLY A 4 -50.25 18.32 -52.62
N GLY A 5 -50.11 19.65 -52.58
CA GLY A 5 -48.90 20.35 -52.15
C GLY A 5 -48.94 21.00 -50.76
N MET A 6 -47.92 21.87 -50.52
CA MET A 6 -47.76 22.91 -49.46
C MET A 6 -47.38 22.40 -48.05
N ARG A 7 -46.56 23.07 -47.20
CA ARG A 7 -45.82 24.35 -47.16
C ARG A 7 -44.86 24.39 -45.94
N SER A 8 -43.64 24.92 -46.15
CA SER A 8 -42.77 25.84 -45.33
C SER A 8 -42.76 25.96 -43.78
N CYS A 9 -41.54 25.77 -43.18
CA CYS A 9 -40.70 26.60 -42.24
C CYS A 9 -41.26 27.31 -40.96
N PRO A 10 -40.44 27.73 -39.93
CA PRO A 10 -39.00 28.13 -39.99
C PRO A 10 -38.03 27.75 -38.81
N LEU A 11 -36.75 28.11 -39.05
CA LEU A 11 -35.46 28.14 -38.29
C LEU A 11 -35.44 28.95 -36.96
N PRO A 12 -34.39 28.95 -36.07
CA PRO A 12 -32.98 29.40 -36.29
C PRO A 12 -31.87 28.62 -35.49
N HIS A 13 -30.55 28.80 -35.59
CA HIS A 13 -29.59 29.63 -36.34
C HIS A 13 -28.19 28.98 -36.24
N CYS A 14 -27.40 28.97 -37.31
CA CYS A 14 -25.96 28.70 -37.28
C CYS A 14 -25.30 29.62 -38.32
N MET A 15 -24.31 30.42 -37.92
CA MET A 15 -23.53 31.28 -38.82
C MET A 15 -22.08 30.82 -38.88
N MET A 16 -21.64 30.47 -40.10
CA MET A 16 -20.24 30.50 -40.56
C MET A 16 -19.74 31.95 -40.68
N VAL A 17 -18.44 32.20 -40.88
CA VAL A 17 -17.79 32.59 -42.18
C VAL A 17 -16.40 33.15 -41.81
N LYS A 18 -15.28 33.13 -42.56
CA LYS A 18 -14.69 32.45 -43.74
C LYS A 18 -13.23 32.95 -43.83
N SER A 19 -12.36 32.19 -44.47
CA SER A 19 -11.04 32.62 -44.98
C SER A 19 -11.14 33.44 -46.28
N VAL A 20 -10.19 34.33 -46.55
CA VAL A 20 -9.67 34.65 -47.90
C VAL A 20 -8.17 35.01 -47.80
N HIS A 21 -7.42 34.59 -48.82
CA HIS A 21 -5.97 34.70 -49.04
C HIS A 21 -5.70 35.57 -50.29
N LEU A 22 -4.54 36.22 -50.37
CA LEU A 22 -3.58 36.33 -51.52
C LEU A 22 -2.62 37.53 -51.28
N GLN A 23 -1.30 37.30 -51.15
CA GLN A 23 -0.22 37.44 -52.18
C GLN A 23 0.04 38.89 -52.66
N ALA A 24 1.25 39.40 -52.87
CA ALA A 24 2.64 38.96 -52.73
C ALA A 24 3.53 40.20 -52.99
N MET A 25 4.74 40.27 -52.41
CA MET A 25 5.91 40.87 -53.06
C MET A 25 7.20 40.46 -52.34
N ASN A 26 8.21 40.14 -53.15
CA ASN A 26 9.46 39.46 -52.85
C ASN A 26 10.58 40.35 -53.39
N GLN A 27 11.67 40.59 -52.63
CA GLN A 27 13.06 40.73 -53.12
C GLN A 27 14.07 41.12 -52.02
N ASP A 28 15.00 40.18 -51.78
CA ASP A 28 16.47 40.28 -51.77
C ASP A 28 17.32 41.04 -50.71
N ILE A 29 18.13 40.20 -50.03
CA ILE A 29 19.62 40.17 -49.95
C ILE A 29 20.40 41.24 -49.14
N SER A 30 21.15 40.72 -48.15
CA SER A 30 22.40 41.21 -47.53
C SER A 30 22.34 42.58 -46.84
N SER A 31 22.49 42.67 -45.52
CA SER A 31 23.77 42.72 -44.79
C SER A 31 23.38 43.28 -43.40
N LEU A 32 23.74 42.72 -42.26
CA LEU A 32 25.05 42.85 -41.62
C LEU A 32 25.08 41.94 -40.37
N VAL A 33 26.06 41.05 -40.35
CA VAL A 33 26.75 40.56 -39.14
C VAL A 33 28.27 40.82 -39.43
N PRO A 34 29.32 40.16 -38.88
CA PRO A 34 29.86 39.72 -37.58
C PRO A 34 30.04 40.65 -36.38
N LYS A 35 30.72 40.33 -35.27
CA LYS A 35 31.60 39.18 -34.88
C LYS A 35 31.95 39.30 -33.38
N ALA A 36 31.94 38.19 -32.64
CA ALA A 36 33.17 37.46 -32.26
C ALA A 36 32.92 36.39 -31.19
N ILE A 37 32.99 35.12 -31.61
CA ILE A 37 33.43 33.98 -30.80
C ILE A 37 34.87 33.69 -31.27
N HIS A 38 35.86 33.87 -30.38
CA HIS A 38 37.17 33.21 -30.46
C HIS A 38 37.95 33.40 -29.15
N CYS A 39 38.14 32.34 -28.39
CA CYS A 39 39.37 32.16 -27.63
C CYS A 39 39.59 30.66 -27.39
N MET A 40 40.45 30.07 -28.22
CA MET A 40 41.10 28.80 -27.97
C MET A 40 42.51 28.88 -28.56
N LEU A 41 43.46 28.31 -27.81
CA LEU A 41 44.81 27.87 -28.16
C LEU A 41 45.99 28.84 -27.94
N ARG A 42 46.85 28.45 -26.97
CA ARG A 42 48.27 28.10 -27.20
C ARG A 42 48.84 27.34 -25.97
N CYS A 43 49.03 26.03 -26.10
CA CYS A 43 50.37 25.45 -26.34
C CYS A 43 50.29 23.93 -26.58
N PHE A 44 51.00 23.55 -27.65
CA PHE A 44 51.18 22.23 -28.25
C PHE A 44 52.20 21.38 -27.47
N ALA A 45 52.06 20.05 -27.49
CA ALA A 45 53.00 19.17 -28.21
C ALA A 45 52.50 17.72 -28.25
N VAL A 46 52.59 17.17 -29.45
CA VAL A 46 52.26 15.81 -29.92
C VAL A 46 53.46 14.88 -29.69
N THR A 47 53.24 13.59 -29.44
CA THR A 47 53.77 12.45 -30.25
C THR A 47 53.16 11.12 -29.80
N LEU A 48 52.62 10.38 -30.78
CA LEU A 48 52.16 8.99 -30.71
C LEU A 48 53.28 8.10 -31.26
N ALA A 49 53.64 6.99 -30.58
CA ALA A 49 54.34 5.86 -31.20
C ALA A 49 54.12 4.54 -30.43
N THR A 50 53.33 3.68 -31.07
CA THR A 50 53.32 2.20 -31.15
C THR A 50 54.17 1.29 -30.24
N ARG A 51 53.51 0.16 -29.88
CA ARG A 51 53.95 -1.27 -29.82
C ARG A 51 54.49 -1.89 -28.51
N ASN A 52 53.83 -3.01 -28.20
CA ASN A 52 54.32 -4.33 -27.73
C ASN A 52 54.77 -4.57 -26.27
N SER A 53 54.03 -5.53 -25.67
CA SER A 53 54.47 -6.73 -24.92
C SER A 53 55.24 -6.63 -23.59
N SER A 54 54.72 -7.43 -22.65
CA SER A 54 55.40 -8.29 -21.66
C SER A 54 56.03 -7.71 -20.39
N SER A 55 55.58 -8.32 -19.28
CA SER A 55 56.33 -8.83 -18.12
C SER A 55 56.89 -7.89 -17.04
N SER A 56 56.30 -8.08 -15.85
CA SER A 56 56.92 -8.34 -14.53
C SER A 56 57.76 -7.30 -13.78
N SER A 57 57.55 -7.37 -12.45
CA SER A 57 58.40 -7.03 -11.31
C SER A 57 58.62 -5.55 -10.95
N GLY A 58 57.89 -5.11 -9.91
CA GLY A 58 58.43 -4.84 -8.57
C GLY A 58 59.39 -3.66 -8.38
N LEU A 59 58.96 -2.69 -7.57
CA LEU A 59 59.80 -2.09 -6.51
C LEU A 59 58.94 -1.29 -5.53
N ALA A 60 59.24 -1.49 -4.25
CA ALA A 60 58.61 -0.93 -3.06
C ALA A 60 59.27 0.38 -2.62
N LEU A 61 58.57 1.15 -1.76
CA LEU A 61 59.04 2.11 -0.72
C LEU A 61 57.76 2.69 -0.04
N SER A 62 57.20 2.10 1.03
CA SER A 62 57.52 2.20 2.47
C SER A 62 57.04 3.47 3.20
N LEU A 63 55.86 3.35 3.86
CA LEU A 63 55.49 3.66 5.28
C LEU A 63 55.72 5.08 5.87
N PRO A 64 55.15 5.46 7.05
CA PRO A 64 54.37 4.67 8.04
C PRO A 64 53.08 5.34 8.58
N PHE A 65 52.18 4.58 9.22
CA PHE A 65 51.64 4.97 10.54
C PHE A 65 51.09 3.77 11.33
N ALA A 66 51.26 3.86 12.64
CA ALA A 66 51.46 2.77 13.58
C ALA A 66 50.19 2.02 14.05
N MET A 67 50.41 0.74 14.38
CA MET A 67 49.52 -0.09 15.18
C MET A 67 49.41 0.43 16.63
N GLY A 68 48.19 0.72 17.06
CA GLY A 68 47.81 0.80 18.47
C GLY A 68 47.03 -0.45 18.88
N LYS A 69 47.55 -1.20 19.86
CA LYS A 69 46.91 -2.40 20.43
C LYS A 69 45.67 -2.05 21.26
N SER A 70 44.69 -2.95 21.20
CA SER A 70 43.77 -3.35 22.28
C SER A 70 42.78 -2.31 22.85
N HIS A 71 41.54 -2.38 22.38
CA HIS A 71 40.37 -2.45 23.26
C HIS A 71 39.26 -3.29 22.64
N LYS A 72 39.22 -4.60 22.96
CA LYS A 72 37.97 -5.36 22.90
C LYS A 72 37.05 -4.83 24.01
N LYS A 73 36.21 -3.83 23.70
CA LYS A 73 35.10 -3.43 24.57
C LYS A 73 33.82 -4.17 24.16
N LYS A 74 33.23 -4.79 25.18
CA LYS A 74 32.03 -5.62 25.18
C LYS A 74 30.83 -4.89 24.55
N HIS A 75 30.35 -5.36 23.40
CA HIS A 75 29.07 -4.92 22.80
C HIS A 75 27.99 -6.02 22.75
N HIS A 76 28.10 -7.06 23.59
CA HIS A 76 27.14 -8.18 23.57
C HIS A 76 26.16 -8.25 24.75
N LYS A 77 26.19 -7.31 25.71
CA LYS A 77 25.25 -7.34 26.86
C LYS A 77 23.90 -6.61 26.65
N HIS A 78 23.81 -5.60 25.77
CA HIS A 78 22.56 -4.83 25.60
C HIS A 78 21.59 -5.34 24.52
N ARG A 79 22.03 -6.24 23.61
CA ARG A 79 21.17 -6.80 22.56
C ARG A 79 20.02 -7.67 23.09
N PRO A 80 20.23 -8.54 24.10
CA PRO A 80 19.16 -9.35 24.68
C PRO A 80 18.08 -8.52 25.36
N GLU A 81 18.48 -7.48 26.10
CA GLU A 81 17.56 -6.56 26.80
C GLU A 81 16.68 -5.77 25.82
N LEU A 82 17.28 -5.22 24.75
CA LEU A 82 16.56 -4.50 23.70
C LEU A 82 15.56 -5.40 22.96
N ALA A 83 15.93 -6.65 22.67
CA ALA A 83 15.05 -7.62 22.02
C ALA A 83 13.90 -8.05 22.95
N SER A 84 14.17 -8.24 24.25
CA SER A 84 13.14 -8.55 25.24
C SER A 84 12.15 -7.39 25.40
N CYS A 85 12.65 -6.15 25.48
CA CYS A 85 11.81 -4.95 25.55
C CYS A 85 10.95 -4.78 24.28
N ALA A 86 11.53 -5.02 23.10
CA ALA A 86 10.78 -5.01 21.84
C ALA A 86 9.69 -6.08 21.82
N ALA A 87 9.99 -7.31 22.27
CA ALA A 87 9.01 -8.38 22.33
C ALA A 87 7.82 -8.05 23.24
N SER A 88 8.07 -7.52 24.44
CA SER A 88 7.01 -7.13 25.37
C SER A 88 6.15 -5.98 24.82
N TYR A 89 6.78 -4.96 24.24
CA TYR A 89 6.06 -3.84 23.64
C TYR A 89 5.19 -4.29 22.46
N ILE A 90 5.73 -5.12 21.55
CA ILE A 90 4.97 -5.58 20.39
C ILE A 90 3.87 -6.57 20.80
N ALA A 91 4.09 -7.41 21.81
CA ALA A 91 3.05 -8.30 22.32
C ALA A 91 1.89 -7.52 22.96
N GLN A 92 2.19 -6.44 23.69
CA GLN A 92 1.16 -5.52 24.22
C GLN A 92 0.44 -4.82 23.08
N TRP A 93 1.19 -4.25 22.13
CA TRP A 93 0.63 -3.62 20.95
C TRP A 93 -0.24 -4.61 20.17
N ALA A 94 0.16 -5.85 19.93
CA ALA A 94 -0.65 -6.83 19.20
C ALA A 94 -1.95 -7.27 19.93
N SER A 95 -2.11 -6.96 21.22
CA SER A 95 -3.25 -7.43 22.02
C SER A 95 -4.37 -6.38 22.12
N LEU A 96 -5.61 -6.86 22.29
CA LEU A 96 -6.77 -6.02 22.66
C LEU A 96 -6.86 -5.72 24.17
N ARG A 97 -6.13 -6.45 25.03
CA ARG A 97 -6.26 -6.31 26.49
C ARG A 97 -5.46 -5.12 27.03
N LYS A 98 -5.99 -4.44 28.05
CA LYS A 98 -5.35 -3.26 28.70
C LYS A 98 -4.00 -3.61 29.33
N ARG A 99 -3.07 -2.63 29.39
CA ARG A 99 -1.80 -2.72 30.12
C ARG A 99 -1.98 -3.13 31.59
N SER A 100 -3.04 -2.65 32.25
CA SER A 100 -3.36 -2.98 33.64
C SER A 100 -3.69 -4.46 33.83
N ASP A 101 -4.48 -5.03 32.92
CA ASP A 101 -5.01 -6.40 33.06
C ASP A 101 -3.89 -7.44 32.84
N LEU A 102 -2.93 -7.11 31.97
CA LEU A 102 -1.70 -7.88 31.78
C LEU A 102 -0.76 -7.80 32.99
N SER A 103 -0.67 -6.64 33.65
CA SER A 103 0.19 -6.45 34.83
C SER A 103 -0.35 -7.15 36.10
N VAL A 104 -1.68 -7.15 36.28
CA VAL A 104 -2.36 -7.84 37.40
C VAL A 104 -2.28 -9.36 37.23
N ALA A 105 -2.43 -9.86 35.99
CA ALA A 105 -2.25 -11.29 35.69
C ALA A 105 -0.81 -11.77 35.97
N LEU A 106 0.20 -10.94 35.70
CA LEU A 106 1.61 -11.24 35.99
C LEU A 106 1.91 -11.22 37.50
N MET A 107 1.38 -10.25 38.25
CA MET A 107 1.61 -10.14 39.71
C MET A 107 0.92 -11.25 40.52
N ASN A 108 -0.22 -11.76 40.07
CA ASN A 108 -0.94 -12.84 40.76
C ASN A 108 -0.34 -14.25 40.52
N SER A 109 0.73 -14.36 39.72
CA SER A 109 1.37 -15.65 39.41
C SER A 109 2.48 -16.07 40.38
N SER A 110 2.74 -15.31 41.45
CA SER A 110 3.73 -15.65 42.47
C SER A 110 3.10 -16.13 43.79
N SER A 111 2.51 -17.33 43.82
CA SER A 111 2.40 -18.10 45.07
C SER A 111 2.24 -19.61 44.85
N SER A 112 3.08 -20.35 45.58
CA SER A 112 3.09 -21.77 45.99
C SER A 112 2.41 -22.89 45.18
N LEU A 113 3.22 -23.95 44.99
CA LEU A 113 2.99 -25.36 44.65
C LEU A 113 1.59 -25.97 44.91
N HIS A 114 1.19 -26.75 43.90
CA HIS A 114 0.21 -27.84 43.83
C HIS A 114 -1.28 -27.51 43.70
N ASP A 115 -1.81 -28.02 42.58
CA ASP A 115 -3.21 -28.32 42.25
C ASP A 115 -4.20 -27.15 42.17
N TRP A 116 -4.15 -26.42 41.06
CA TRP A 116 -5.36 -26.07 40.28
C TRP A 116 -5.00 -25.44 38.92
N ILE A 117 -5.53 -25.99 37.84
CA ILE A 117 -5.65 -25.33 36.53
C ILE A 117 -7.15 -25.21 36.25
N PRO A 118 -7.64 -23.98 36.02
CA PRO A 118 -8.18 -23.70 34.69
C PRO A 118 -7.61 -22.40 34.10
N GLY A 119 -6.86 -22.54 32.99
CA GLY A 119 -7.26 -21.88 31.75
C GLY A 119 -6.76 -20.47 31.38
N ASP A 120 -5.93 -19.76 32.15
CA ASP A 120 -5.60 -18.35 31.76
C ASP A 120 -4.12 -17.91 31.91
N ALA A 121 -3.23 -18.80 32.37
CA ALA A 121 -1.79 -18.51 32.46
C ALA A 121 -0.98 -18.93 31.20
N SER A 122 -1.61 -19.51 30.19
CA SER A 122 -0.96 -19.93 28.93
C SER A 122 -0.91 -18.83 27.85
N LEU A 123 -1.52 -17.65 28.09
CA LEU A 123 -1.65 -16.58 27.10
C LEU A 123 -0.38 -15.73 26.92
N LEU A 124 0.52 -15.72 27.89
CA LEU A 124 1.88 -15.18 27.70
C LEU A 124 2.82 -16.35 27.43
N SER A 125 2.58 -17.04 26.32
CA SER A 125 3.64 -17.80 25.68
C SER A 125 4.83 -16.85 25.50
N SER A 126 6.00 -17.24 26.00
CA SER A 126 7.30 -16.56 25.85
C SER A 126 7.78 -16.42 24.41
N LYS A 127 6.86 -16.54 23.44
CA LYS A 127 7.08 -16.54 22.01
C LYS A 127 6.66 -15.20 21.44
N ALA A 128 7.57 -14.61 20.68
CA ALA A 128 7.35 -13.39 19.92
C ALA A 128 6.04 -13.44 19.12
N PRO A 129 5.30 -12.33 19.02
CA PRO A 129 4.09 -12.27 18.21
C PRO A 129 4.40 -12.63 16.76
N VAL A 130 3.54 -13.45 16.16
CA VAL A 130 3.64 -13.82 14.74
C VAL A 130 2.91 -12.76 13.94
N ILE A 131 3.63 -12.18 12.97
CA ILE A 131 3.20 -10.99 12.24
C ILE A 131 3.24 -11.29 10.75
N GLU A 132 2.19 -10.88 10.06
CA GLU A 132 1.99 -11.05 8.64
C GLU A 132 1.58 -9.71 8.03
N LEU A 133 2.40 -9.15 7.13
CA LEU A 133 2.23 -7.78 6.62
C LEU A 133 1.88 -7.69 5.13
N HIS A 134 1.64 -8.82 4.46
CA HIS A 134 1.29 -8.81 3.04
C HIS A 134 0.43 -10.03 2.69
N THR A 135 -0.88 -9.80 2.52
CA THR A 135 -1.85 -10.86 2.21
C THR A 135 -2.98 -10.34 1.32
N HIS A 136 -3.57 -11.26 0.56
CA HIS A 136 -4.62 -11.02 -0.42
C HIS A 136 -5.85 -11.87 -0.14
N SER A 137 -7.02 -11.32 -0.44
CA SER A 137 -8.32 -11.97 -0.31
C SER A 137 -9.02 -12.07 -1.67
N THR A 138 -10.22 -12.63 -1.67
CA THR A 138 -11.09 -12.66 -2.85
C THR A 138 -11.56 -11.27 -3.29
N CYS A 139 -11.28 -10.20 -2.55
CA CYS A 139 -11.53 -8.83 -3.03
C CYS A 139 -10.55 -8.40 -4.14
N SER A 140 -9.45 -9.14 -4.34
CA SER A 140 -8.53 -8.95 -5.45
C SER A 140 -8.21 -10.25 -6.20
N ASP A 141 -7.11 -10.94 -5.93
CA ASP A 141 -6.73 -12.18 -6.62
C ASP A 141 -6.37 -13.35 -5.67
N GLY A 142 -6.63 -13.16 -4.38
CA GLY A 142 -6.62 -14.21 -3.37
C GLY A 142 -7.82 -15.17 -3.49
N MET A 143 -7.71 -16.33 -2.85
CA MET A 143 -8.68 -17.44 -2.92
C MET A 143 -9.53 -17.61 -1.67
N LEU A 144 -9.20 -16.88 -0.60
CA LEU A 144 -9.97 -16.89 0.64
C LEU A 144 -10.71 -15.57 0.78
N SER A 145 -11.96 -15.63 1.22
CA SER A 145 -12.67 -14.41 1.60
C SER A 145 -11.93 -13.67 2.73
N PRO A 146 -12.14 -12.36 2.92
CA PRO A 146 -11.54 -11.62 4.02
C PRO A 146 -11.71 -12.34 5.38
N ASN A 147 -12.90 -12.92 5.62
CA ASN A 147 -13.19 -13.66 6.85
C ASN A 147 -12.37 -14.97 6.93
N GLN A 148 -12.37 -15.77 5.86
CA GLN A 148 -11.63 -17.03 5.81
C GLN A 148 -10.11 -16.83 5.93
N LEU A 149 -9.59 -15.73 5.37
CA LEU A 149 -8.19 -15.35 5.49
C LEU A 149 -7.82 -15.10 6.95
N VAL A 150 -8.63 -14.32 7.67
CA VAL A 150 -8.43 -14.04 9.10
C VAL A 150 -8.53 -15.31 9.93
N GLU A 151 -9.55 -16.15 9.70
CA GLU A 151 -9.69 -17.46 10.36
C GLU A 151 -8.45 -18.34 10.16
N LYS A 152 -7.92 -18.37 8.94
CA LYS A 152 -6.71 -19.12 8.60
C LYS A 152 -5.47 -18.54 9.27
N ALA A 153 -5.37 -17.21 9.34
CA ALA A 153 -4.29 -16.53 10.04
C ALA A 153 -4.32 -16.87 11.54
N ALA A 154 -5.50 -16.86 12.16
CA ALA A 154 -5.71 -17.26 13.55
C ALA A 154 -5.27 -18.71 13.80
N ALA A 155 -5.72 -19.64 12.94
CA ALA A 155 -5.32 -21.04 13.00
C ALA A 155 -3.81 -21.26 12.80
N SER A 156 -3.13 -20.31 12.13
CA SER A 156 -1.67 -20.31 11.93
C SER A 156 -0.90 -19.63 13.07
N GLY A 157 -1.60 -19.11 14.08
CA GLY A 157 -1.02 -18.41 15.23
C GLY A 157 -0.61 -16.96 14.95
N VAL A 158 -1.04 -16.39 13.83
CA VAL A 158 -0.82 -14.96 13.50
C VAL A 158 -1.58 -14.10 14.49
N GLN A 159 -0.90 -13.10 15.05
CA GLN A 159 -1.47 -12.14 16.00
C GLN A 159 -1.64 -10.73 15.40
N VAL A 160 -0.87 -10.42 14.36
CA VAL A 160 -0.98 -9.17 13.60
C VAL A 160 -1.04 -9.51 12.13
N LEU A 161 -2.07 -9.03 11.44
CA LEU A 161 -2.33 -9.32 10.03
C LEU A 161 -2.59 -8.02 9.27
N ALA A 162 -1.88 -7.77 8.17
CA ALA A 162 -2.25 -6.74 7.21
C ALA A 162 -2.98 -7.37 6.02
N LEU A 163 -4.18 -6.87 5.72
CA LEU A 163 -4.87 -7.16 4.47
C LEU A 163 -4.50 -6.08 3.45
N THR A 164 -3.93 -6.48 2.32
CA THR A 164 -3.31 -5.57 1.34
C THR A 164 -3.74 -5.93 -0.07
N ASP A 165 -5.04 -6.12 -0.28
CA ASP A 165 -5.61 -6.46 -1.59
C ASP A 165 -5.16 -5.47 -2.70
N HIS A 166 -5.01 -5.99 -3.91
CA HIS A 166 -4.62 -5.16 -5.06
C HIS A 166 -5.67 -4.10 -5.39
N ASP A 167 -5.24 -2.84 -5.35
CA ASP A 167 -6.02 -1.67 -5.79
C ASP A 167 -7.42 -1.55 -5.14
N THR A 168 -7.61 -2.10 -3.94
CA THR A 168 -8.88 -2.01 -3.21
C THR A 168 -8.67 -2.24 -1.71
N MET A 169 -9.50 -1.58 -0.90
CA MET A 169 -9.61 -1.84 0.54
C MET A 169 -10.97 -2.44 0.92
N ALA A 170 -11.77 -2.89 -0.07
CA ALA A 170 -13.13 -3.37 0.13
C ALA A 170 -13.25 -4.56 1.10
N GLY A 171 -12.19 -5.37 1.25
CA GLY A 171 -12.16 -6.49 2.18
C GLY A 171 -11.86 -6.11 3.64
N VAL A 172 -11.30 -4.92 3.89
CA VAL A 172 -10.86 -4.47 5.22
C VAL A 172 -12.00 -4.45 6.24
N PRO A 173 -13.20 -3.90 5.95
CA PRO A 173 -14.37 -3.97 6.82
C PRO A 173 -14.66 -5.37 7.40
N ALA A 174 -14.82 -6.37 6.52
CA ALA A 174 -15.17 -7.73 6.91
C ALA A 174 -14.01 -8.43 7.64
N ALA A 175 -12.77 -8.16 7.22
CA ALA A 175 -11.57 -8.64 7.90
C ALA A 175 -11.46 -8.08 9.33
N LEU A 176 -11.75 -6.79 9.55
CA LEU A 176 -11.72 -6.17 10.88
C LEU A 176 -12.71 -6.83 11.83
N GLU A 177 -13.96 -7.01 11.38
CA GLU A 177 -15.00 -7.65 12.17
C GLU A 177 -14.62 -9.09 12.58
N THR A 178 -14.03 -9.84 11.65
CA THR A 178 -13.56 -11.21 11.93
C THR A 178 -12.33 -11.20 12.83
N ALA A 179 -11.38 -10.28 12.61
CA ALA A 179 -10.15 -10.19 13.39
C ALA A 179 -10.44 -9.87 14.86
N ASN A 180 -11.45 -9.05 15.11
CA ASN A 180 -12.00 -8.78 16.43
C ASN A 180 -12.52 -10.04 17.16
N LYS A 181 -13.09 -11.00 16.44
CA LYS A 181 -13.58 -12.28 17.02
C LYS A 181 -12.43 -13.19 17.44
N PHE A 182 -11.31 -13.13 16.71
CA PHE A 182 -10.12 -13.96 16.96
C PHE A 182 -9.03 -13.27 17.78
N GLY A 183 -9.21 -12.00 18.16
CA GLY A 183 -8.20 -11.22 18.86
C GLY A 183 -6.94 -10.95 18.03
N ILE A 184 -7.09 -10.86 16.70
CA ILE A 184 -6.00 -10.51 15.77
C ILE A 184 -6.01 -9.01 15.55
N ARG A 185 -4.86 -8.35 15.74
CA ARG A 185 -4.71 -6.96 15.32
C ARG A 185 -4.64 -6.89 13.80
N LEU A 186 -5.70 -6.40 13.16
CA LEU A 186 -5.66 -6.12 11.74
C LEU A 186 -5.03 -4.75 11.47
N ILE A 187 -4.10 -4.68 10.53
CA ILE A 187 -3.63 -3.43 9.93
C ILE A 187 -4.37 -3.23 8.61
N PRO A 188 -5.24 -2.21 8.48
CA PRO A 188 -5.82 -1.83 7.20
C PRO A 188 -4.73 -1.50 6.19
N GLY A 189 -4.78 -2.11 5.01
CA GLY A 189 -3.80 -1.83 3.99
C GLY A 189 -4.32 -2.05 2.58
N VAL A 190 -3.46 -1.74 1.61
CA VAL A 190 -3.72 -1.88 0.18
C VAL A 190 -2.40 -2.10 -0.54
N GLU A 191 -2.40 -2.89 -1.61
CA GLU A 191 -1.27 -2.96 -2.54
C GLU A 191 -1.63 -2.21 -3.83
N ILE A 192 -1.04 -1.04 -4.02
CA ILE A 192 -1.31 -0.18 -5.18
C ILE A 192 -0.41 -0.56 -6.35
N SER A 193 -1.04 -0.85 -7.47
CA SER A 193 -0.37 -1.11 -8.74
C SER A 193 0.13 0.18 -9.34
N ALA A 194 1.44 0.22 -9.59
CA ALA A 194 2.10 1.36 -10.16
C ALA A 194 3.09 0.92 -11.24
N LYS A 195 3.75 1.90 -11.86
CA LYS A 195 4.76 1.69 -12.87
C LYS A 195 5.94 2.63 -12.66
N VAL A 196 7.11 2.16 -13.04
CA VAL A 196 8.33 2.95 -13.11
C VAL A 196 8.81 3.04 -14.54
N THR A 197 9.10 4.25 -15.01
CA THR A 197 9.78 4.42 -16.29
C THR A 197 11.23 3.97 -16.12
N ALA A 198 11.57 2.80 -16.67
CA ALA A 198 12.95 2.35 -16.67
C ALA A 198 13.75 3.20 -17.67
N LYS A 199 14.93 3.71 -17.27
CA LYS A 199 15.90 4.35 -18.19
C LYS A 199 16.58 3.32 -19.10
N THR A 200 15.82 2.38 -19.67
CA THR A 200 16.31 1.53 -20.75
C THR A 200 16.19 2.29 -22.06
N LYS A 201 17.04 1.99 -23.05
CA LYS A 201 17.07 2.65 -24.37
C LYS A 201 15.72 2.62 -25.12
N ASN A 202 14.75 1.84 -24.64
CA ASN A 202 13.47 1.61 -25.29
C ASN A 202 12.28 2.22 -24.50
N GLY A 203 12.50 2.89 -23.36
CA GLY A 203 11.46 3.61 -22.62
C GLY A 203 10.35 2.76 -22.01
N PHE A 204 10.55 1.45 -21.84
CA PHE A 204 9.52 0.57 -21.26
C PHE A 204 9.22 0.92 -19.81
N GLU A 205 7.93 1.01 -19.49
CA GLU A 205 7.42 1.08 -18.14
C GLU A 205 7.40 -0.33 -17.53
N GLU A 206 7.96 -0.49 -16.34
CA GLU A 206 8.00 -1.73 -15.59
C GLU A 206 6.99 -1.66 -14.44
N PRO A 207 6.15 -2.69 -14.23
CA PRO A 207 5.20 -2.71 -13.13
C PRO A 207 5.93 -2.78 -11.78
N VAL A 208 5.39 -2.09 -10.79
CA VAL A 208 5.85 -2.12 -9.41
C VAL A 208 4.64 -2.00 -8.50
N HIS A 209 4.73 -2.53 -7.28
CA HIS A 209 3.65 -2.42 -6.31
C HIS A 209 4.11 -1.67 -5.05
N ILE A 210 3.23 -0.82 -4.54
CA ILE A 210 3.47 -0.04 -3.33
C ILE A 210 2.39 -0.41 -2.30
N LEU A 211 2.82 -0.93 -1.16
CA LEU A 211 1.96 -1.23 -0.02
C LEU A 211 1.69 0.05 0.77
N GLY A 212 0.43 0.25 1.15
CA GLY A 212 0.02 1.26 2.12
C GLY A 212 -0.48 0.61 3.40
N TYR A 213 0.00 1.07 4.55
CA TYR A 213 -0.47 0.64 5.88
C TYR A 213 -1.08 1.81 6.65
N TYR A 214 -2.35 1.68 7.01
CA TYR A 214 -3.11 2.73 7.68
C TYR A 214 -3.37 2.38 9.15
N SER A 215 -3.81 3.38 9.91
CA SER A 215 -4.25 3.19 11.28
C SER A 215 -5.46 2.26 11.32
N CYS A 216 -5.85 1.79 12.52
CA CYS A 216 -7.11 1.08 12.70
C CYS A 216 -8.34 1.93 12.31
N CYS A 217 -8.16 3.25 12.14
CA CYS A 217 -9.18 4.17 11.66
C CYS A 217 -9.20 4.34 10.13
N GLY A 218 -8.32 3.65 9.39
CA GLY A 218 -8.22 3.76 7.95
C GLY A 218 -7.58 5.07 7.46
N PRO A 219 -7.68 5.37 6.16
CA PRO A 219 -7.14 6.60 5.57
C PRO A 219 -8.03 7.82 5.85
N THR A 220 -7.43 8.98 6.11
CA THR A 220 -8.16 10.23 6.38
C THR A 220 -8.83 10.84 5.18
N ARG A 221 -8.32 10.57 3.99
CA ARG A 221 -8.86 11.06 2.72
C ARG A 221 -9.32 9.89 1.87
N TRP A 222 -10.17 9.04 2.44
CA TRP A 222 -10.68 7.80 1.84
C TRP A 222 -11.18 8.00 0.41
N LEU A 223 -12.00 9.02 0.15
CA LEU A 223 -12.55 9.27 -1.18
C LEU A 223 -11.47 9.50 -2.23
N GLU A 224 -10.42 10.27 -1.89
CA GLU A 224 -9.32 10.54 -2.81
C GLU A 224 -8.56 9.26 -3.15
N LEU A 225 -8.26 8.43 -2.13
CA LEU A 225 -7.67 7.12 -2.31
C LEU A 225 -8.55 6.26 -3.21
N GLU A 226 -9.81 6.06 -2.84
CA GLU A 226 -10.74 5.17 -3.53
C GLU A 226 -11.01 5.64 -4.97
N THR A 227 -11.09 6.95 -5.23
CA THR A 227 -11.21 7.49 -6.60
C THR A 227 -10.04 7.06 -7.47
N VAL A 228 -8.82 7.11 -6.93
CA VAL A 228 -7.63 6.70 -7.65
C VAL A 228 -7.59 5.17 -7.83
N LEU A 229 -7.88 4.42 -6.77
CA LEU A 229 -7.95 2.95 -6.81
C LEU A 229 -8.99 2.46 -7.84
N ALA A 230 -10.18 3.05 -7.85
CA ALA A 230 -11.24 2.76 -8.81
C ALA A 230 -10.80 3.01 -10.25
N ARG A 231 -10.03 4.07 -10.52
CA ARG A 231 -9.47 4.34 -11.86
C ARG A 231 -8.47 3.25 -12.30
N ILE A 232 -7.64 2.75 -11.38
CA ILE A 232 -6.72 1.64 -11.68
C ILE A 232 -7.53 0.38 -11.99
N ARG A 233 -8.54 0.06 -11.18
CA ARG A 233 -9.45 -1.07 -11.40
C ARG A 233 -10.21 -0.97 -12.73
N GLU A 234 -10.69 0.21 -13.11
CA GLU A 234 -11.30 0.44 -14.42
C GLU A 234 -10.30 0.19 -15.57
N GLY A 235 -9.06 0.67 -15.39
CA GLY A 235 -7.95 0.36 -16.32
C GLY A 235 -7.70 -1.14 -16.47
N ARG A 236 -7.83 -1.93 -15.39
CA ARG A 236 -7.71 -3.39 -15.43
C ARG A 236 -8.82 -4.05 -16.25
N HIS A 237 -10.06 -3.56 -16.18
CA HIS A 237 -11.17 -4.06 -17.00
C HIS A 237 -10.89 -3.86 -18.50
N HIS A 238 -10.53 -2.63 -18.90
CA HIS A 238 -10.14 -2.34 -20.27
C HIS A 238 -8.94 -3.17 -20.73
N ARG A 239 -7.93 -3.32 -19.86
CA ARG A 239 -6.77 -4.17 -20.12
C ARG A 239 -7.19 -5.60 -20.40
N ALA A 240 -8.04 -6.19 -19.55
CA ALA A 240 -8.48 -7.57 -19.71
C ALA A 240 -9.27 -7.79 -21.01
N GLN A 241 -10.18 -6.87 -21.38
CA GLN A 241 -10.91 -6.93 -22.67
C GLN A 241 -9.95 -6.90 -23.87
N ASN A 242 -8.92 -6.04 -23.82
CA ASN A 242 -7.90 -5.96 -24.86
C ASN A 242 -7.07 -7.25 -24.94
N MET A 243 -6.70 -7.82 -23.79
CA MET A 243 -5.96 -9.08 -23.72
C MET A 243 -6.77 -10.24 -24.29
N ILE A 244 -8.07 -10.34 -23.96
CA ILE A 244 -8.99 -11.34 -24.54
C ILE A 244 -9.08 -11.20 -26.05
N SER A 245 -9.20 -9.97 -26.55
CA SER A 245 -9.23 -9.69 -27.99
C SER A 245 -7.95 -10.16 -28.69
N LYS A 246 -6.79 -9.91 -28.09
CA LYS A 246 -5.48 -10.40 -28.58
C LYS A 246 -5.41 -11.93 -28.57
N LEU A 247 -5.85 -12.58 -27.50
CA LEU A 247 -5.88 -14.04 -27.39
C LEU A 247 -6.77 -14.68 -28.46
N LYS A 248 -7.91 -14.06 -28.79
CA LYS A 248 -8.77 -14.49 -29.91
C LYS A 248 -8.03 -14.46 -31.25
N LEU A 249 -7.27 -13.40 -31.53
CA LEU A 249 -6.44 -13.29 -32.74
C LEU A 249 -5.33 -14.36 -32.79
N LEU A 250 -4.82 -14.75 -31.63
CA LEU A 250 -3.84 -15.83 -31.47
C LEU A 250 -4.46 -17.24 -31.54
N LYS A 251 -5.75 -17.36 -31.88
CA LYS A 251 -6.52 -18.62 -31.92
C LYS A 251 -6.57 -19.34 -30.57
N LYS A 252 -6.55 -18.57 -29.47
CA LYS A 252 -6.67 -19.04 -28.08
C LYS A 252 -7.84 -18.33 -27.39
N PRO A 253 -9.07 -18.46 -27.92
CA PRO A 253 -10.21 -17.67 -27.42
C PRO A 253 -10.53 -18.01 -25.97
N VAL A 254 -10.77 -16.97 -25.19
CA VAL A 254 -11.28 -17.00 -23.82
C VAL A 254 -12.48 -16.04 -23.77
N THR A 255 -13.51 -16.36 -23.01
CA THR A 255 -14.71 -15.51 -22.90
C THR A 255 -14.56 -14.49 -21.78
N TRP A 256 -15.23 -13.34 -21.91
CA TRP A 256 -15.26 -12.33 -20.85
C TRP A 256 -15.91 -12.90 -19.59
N GLU A 257 -16.98 -13.67 -19.77
CA GLU A 257 -17.75 -14.30 -18.71
C GLU A 257 -16.87 -15.24 -17.88
N SER A 258 -16.06 -16.10 -18.51
CA SER A 258 -15.13 -16.99 -17.79
C SER A 258 -14.13 -16.19 -16.96
N VAL A 259 -13.56 -15.11 -17.52
CA VAL A 259 -12.59 -14.27 -16.80
C VAL A 259 -13.21 -13.55 -15.61
N VAL A 260 -14.43 -13.01 -15.76
CA VAL A 260 -15.15 -12.33 -14.66
C VAL A 260 -15.58 -13.33 -13.59
N THR A 261 -16.10 -14.51 -13.98
CA THR A 261 -16.43 -15.58 -13.03
C THR A 261 -15.21 -16.01 -12.22
N MET A 262 -14.04 -16.09 -12.84
CA MET A 262 -12.79 -16.41 -12.14
C MET A 262 -12.25 -15.29 -11.26
N ALA A 263 -12.52 -14.03 -11.60
CA ALA A 263 -12.14 -12.89 -10.78
C ALA A 263 -13.03 -12.81 -9.53
N GLY A 264 -14.31 -13.11 -9.67
CA GLY A 264 -15.31 -12.91 -8.63
C GLY A 264 -16.13 -11.64 -8.86
N ASP A 265 -17.28 -11.57 -8.20
CA ASP A 265 -18.21 -10.45 -8.37
C ASP A 265 -17.60 -9.13 -7.82
N GLY A 266 -17.71 -8.06 -8.60
CA GLY A 266 -17.12 -6.75 -8.27
C GLY A 266 -15.58 -6.68 -8.32
N VAL A 267 -14.89 -7.75 -8.72
CA VAL A 267 -13.42 -7.81 -8.74
C VAL A 267 -12.85 -7.45 -10.11
N ALA A 268 -11.89 -6.53 -10.14
CA ALA A 268 -11.24 -6.12 -11.38
C ALA A 268 -10.32 -7.22 -11.93
N PRO A 269 -10.52 -7.73 -13.17
CA PRO A 269 -9.75 -8.86 -13.68
C PRO A 269 -8.25 -8.57 -13.84
N GLY A 270 -7.41 -9.39 -13.20
CA GLY A 270 -5.96 -9.40 -13.36
C GLY A 270 -5.48 -10.36 -14.45
N ARG A 271 -4.16 -10.33 -14.72
CA ARG A 271 -3.52 -11.31 -15.63
C ARG A 271 -3.67 -12.75 -15.12
N LEU A 272 -3.71 -12.93 -13.80
CA LEU A 272 -3.91 -14.23 -13.18
C LEU A 272 -5.28 -14.84 -13.53
N HIS A 273 -6.35 -14.03 -13.52
CA HIS A 273 -7.69 -14.48 -13.90
C HIS A 273 -7.74 -14.91 -15.38
N ILE A 274 -7.07 -14.16 -16.26
CA ILE A 274 -6.93 -14.54 -17.68
C ILE A 274 -6.09 -15.82 -17.84
N ALA A 275 -5.02 -15.97 -17.06
CA ALA A 275 -4.17 -17.17 -17.07
C ALA A 275 -4.96 -18.42 -16.64
N ARG A 276 -5.79 -18.30 -15.61
CA ARG A 276 -6.70 -19.37 -15.17
C ARG A 276 -7.73 -19.69 -16.25
N ALA A 277 -8.29 -18.68 -16.92
CA ALA A 277 -9.27 -18.88 -17.98
C ALA A 277 -8.67 -19.54 -19.23
N LEU A 278 -7.40 -19.24 -19.54
CA LEU A 278 -6.63 -19.98 -20.55
C LEU A 278 -6.41 -21.45 -20.15
N LEU A 279 -6.14 -21.71 -18.88
CA LEU A 279 -5.94 -23.07 -18.36
C LEU A 279 -7.25 -23.88 -18.41
N GLU A 280 -8.35 -23.31 -17.93
CA GLU A 280 -9.68 -23.94 -17.96
C GLU A 280 -10.14 -24.22 -19.40
N ALA A 281 -9.88 -23.30 -20.33
CA ALA A 281 -10.17 -23.49 -21.75
C ALA A 281 -9.25 -24.52 -22.46
N GLY A 282 -8.28 -25.11 -21.74
CA GLY A 282 -7.35 -26.11 -22.29
C GLY A 282 -6.30 -25.53 -23.25
N HIS A 283 -6.07 -24.21 -23.22
CA HIS A 283 -5.13 -23.54 -24.13
C HIS A 283 -3.68 -23.64 -23.71
N VAL A 284 -3.44 -23.91 -22.41
CA VAL A 284 -2.15 -24.06 -21.73
C VAL A 284 -2.26 -25.20 -20.71
N CYS A 285 -1.12 -25.78 -20.30
CA CYS A 285 -1.07 -26.87 -19.32
C CYS A 285 -0.94 -26.40 -17.87
N ASN A 286 -0.53 -25.15 -17.64
CA ASN A 286 -0.40 -24.55 -16.31
C ASN A 286 -0.29 -23.01 -16.39
N LEU A 287 -0.40 -22.33 -15.24
CA LEU A 287 -0.30 -20.86 -15.16
C LEU A 287 1.07 -20.34 -15.61
N ARG A 288 2.16 -21.05 -15.30
CA ARG A 288 3.52 -20.66 -15.71
C ARG A 288 3.64 -20.59 -17.23
N GLU A 289 3.03 -21.54 -17.95
CA GLU A 289 2.98 -21.50 -19.41
C GLU A 289 2.19 -20.29 -19.94
N ALA A 290 1.05 -19.95 -19.34
CA ALA A 290 0.26 -18.78 -19.73
C ALA A 290 1.10 -17.50 -19.64
N PHE A 291 1.78 -17.28 -18.51
CA PHE A 291 2.64 -16.12 -18.31
C PHE A 291 3.83 -16.14 -19.27
N ASN A 292 4.56 -17.25 -19.39
CA ASN A 292 5.77 -17.31 -20.20
C ASN A 292 5.52 -17.18 -21.71
N LYS A 293 4.38 -17.68 -22.23
CA LYS A 293 4.09 -17.64 -23.67
C LYS A 293 3.29 -16.43 -24.10
N TYR A 294 2.33 -15.97 -23.28
CA TYR A 294 1.29 -15.04 -23.73
C TYR A 294 1.23 -13.75 -22.91
N LEU A 295 1.32 -13.84 -21.57
CA LEU A 295 0.89 -12.76 -20.66
C LEU A 295 2.04 -11.98 -20.00
N TYR A 296 3.31 -12.33 -20.27
CA TYR A 296 4.48 -11.60 -19.78
C TYR A 296 4.51 -10.15 -20.31
N ASP A 297 5.28 -9.28 -19.66
CA ASP A 297 5.37 -7.87 -20.05
C ASP A 297 5.91 -7.72 -21.48
N GLY A 298 5.11 -7.08 -22.35
CA GLY A 298 5.41 -6.97 -23.77
C GLY A 298 5.12 -8.23 -24.60
N GLY A 299 4.52 -9.27 -24.00
CA GLY A 299 4.16 -10.50 -24.67
C GLY A 299 2.99 -10.39 -25.66
N PRO A 300 2.70 -11.46 -26.43
CA PRO A 300 1.75 -11.42 -27.54
C PRO A 300 0.32 -11.01 -27.16
N ALA A 301 -0.14 -11.41 -25.97
CA ALA A 301 -1.45 -11.06 -25.45
C ALA A 301 -1.41 -9.91 -24.45
N TYR A 302 -0.23 -9.42 -24.08
CA TYR A 302 -0.08 -8.35 -23.09
C TYR A 302 -0.73 -7.05 -23.56
N SER A 303 -1.41 -6.36 -22.65
CA SER A 303 -1.88 -5.00 -22.84
C SER A 303 -1.45 -4.18 -21.62
N PRO A 304 -0.99 -2.93 -21.78
CA PRO A 304 -0.72 -2.05 -20.64
C PRO A 304 -2.04 -1.66 -19.95
N GLY A 305 -1.98 -1.32 -18.66
CA GLY A 305 -3.09 -0.75 -17.90
C GLY A 305 -2.97 0.77 -17.73
N CYS A 306 -3.74 1.29 -16.79
CA CYS A 306 -3.74 2.70 -16.40
C CYS A 306 -3.07 2.90 -15.02
N GLU A 307 -1.98 2.17 -14.77
CA GLU A 307 -1.26 2.23 -13.49
C GLU A 307 -0.63 3.62 -13.27
N LEU A 308 -0.58 4.04 -12.00
CA LEU A 308 0.04 5.31 -11.58
C LEU A 308 1.57 5.26 -11.73
N ALA A 309 2.21 6.42 -11.82
CA ALA A 309 3.63 6.49 -11.52
C ALA A 309 3.86 6.08 -10.05
N ALA A 310 4.90 5.28 -9.80
CA ALA A 310 5.18 4.77 -8.46
C ALA A 310 5.42 5.89 -7.43
N GLU A 311 6.00 7.01 -7.86
CA GLU A 311 6.17 8.20 -7.04
C GLU A 311 4.82 8.80 -6.61
N ASP A 312 3.80 8.76 -7.47
CA ASP A 312 2.46 9.27 -7.15
C ASP A 312 1.70 8.31 -6.22
N ALA A 313 1.89 7.00 -6.35
CA ALA A 313 1.34 6.03 -5.39
C ALA A 313 1.92 6.24 -3.98
N VAL A 314 3.23 6.49 -3.86
CA VAL A 314 3.87 6.81 -2.57
C VAL A 314 3.31 8.10 -1.97
N ARG A 315 3.15 9.15 -2.77
CA ARG A 315 2.55 10.42 -2.33
C ARG A 315 1.11 10.22 -1.87
N LEU A 316 0.30 9.51 -2.66
CA LEU A 316 -1.09 9.22 -2.32
C LEU A 316 -1.22 8.53 -0.96
N ILE A 317 -0.42 7.50 -0.70
CA ILE A 317 -0.43 6.80 0.59
C ILE A 317 -0.05 7.75 1.74
N ARG A 318 1.02 8.52 1.58
CA ARG A 318 1.48 9.47 2.60
C ARG A 318 0.42 10.53 2.88
N ASP A 319 -0.11 11.13 1.83
CA ASP A 319 -1.05 12.24 1.92
C ASP A 319 -2.42 11.75 2.44
N THR A 320 -2.71 10.45 2.41
CA THR A 320 -3.91 9.82 3.00
C THR A 320 -3.68 9.27 4.41
N GLY A 321 -2.53 9.55 5.04
CA GLY A 321 -2.22 9.16 6.43
C GLY A 321 -1.65 7.75 6.59
N GLY A 322 -1.05 7.18 5.54
CA GLY A 322 -0.51 5.82 5.53
C GLY A 322 1.02 5.75 5.49
N VAL A 323 1.55 4.57 5.85
CA VAL A 323 2.96 4.22 5.68
C VAL A 323 3.16 3.51 4.34
N ALA A 324 3.86 4.17 3.41
CA ALA A 324 4.21 3.59 2.11
C ALA A 324 5.43 2.65 2.16
N ALA A 325 5.31 1.45 1.59
CA ALA A 325 6.37 0.45 1.47
C ALA A 325 6.48 -0.12 0.04
N LEU A 326 7.70 -0.36 -0.43
CA LEU A 326 7.92 -1.02 -1.72
C LEU A 326 7.76 -2.54 -1.56
N ALA A 327 6.78 -3.13 -2.25
CA ALA A 327 6.55 -4.57 -2.24
C ALA A 327 7.57 -5.32 -3.09
N HIS A 328 7.95 -6.50 -2.62
CA HIS A 328 8.71 -7.53 -3.33
C HIS A 328 9.74 -6.99 -4.34
N PRO A 329 10.69 -6.11 -3.95
CA PRO A 329 11.51 -5.32 -4.87
C PRO A 329 12.47 -6.15 -5.74
N TRP A 330 12.61 -7.44 -5.43
CA TRP A 330 13.31 -8.45 -6.23
C TRP A 330 12.63 -8.80 -7.56
N SER A 331 11.38 -8.39 -7.78
CA SER A 331 10.71 -8.51 -9.08
C SER A 331 11.18 -7.45 -10.08
N LEU A 332 11.81 -6.37 -9.59
CA LEU A 332 12.35 -5.30 -10.43
C LEU A 332 13.66 -5.71 -11.11
N LYS A 333 13.84 -5.27 -12.35
CA LYS A 333 15.11 -5.43 -13.10
C LYS A 333 16.26 -4.68 -12.45
N ASP A 334 16.03 -3.45 -11.99
CA ASP A 334 17.01 -2.63 -11.29
C ASP A 334 16.35 -1.82 -10.16
N ALA A 335 16.44 -2.35 -8.93
CA ALA A 335 15.78 -1.77 -7.77
C ALA A 335 16.46 -0.49 -7.26
N LEU A 336 17.77 -0.31 -7.44
CA LEU A 336 18.50 0.83 -6.87
C LEU A 336 17.98 2.20 -7.34
N PRO A 337 17.85 2.49 -8.65
CA PRO A 337 17.35 3.77 -9.12
C PRO A 337 15.87 3.97 -8.80
N VAL A 338 15.09 2.90 -8.67
CA VAL A 338 13.68 2.95 -8.26
C VAL A 338 13.59 3.37 -6.80
N VAL A 339 14.25 2.63 -5.90
CA VAL A 339 14.29 2.92 -4.46
C VAL A 339 14.76 4.34 -4.20
N LYS A 340 15.80 4.81 -4.91
CA LYS A 340 16.29 6.18 -4.77
C LYS A 340 15.18 7.22 -5.04
N ARG A 341 14.45 7.11 -6.16
CA ARG A 341 13.38 8.06 -6.50
C ARG A 341 12.20 7.97 -5.55
N LEU A 342 11.80 6.75 -5.17
CA LEU A 342 10.72 6.56 -4.22
C LEU A 342 11.07 7.14 -2.84
N LYS A 343 12.34 7.01 -2.40
CA LYS A 343 12.82 7.63 -1.17
C LYS A 343 12.71 9.16 -1.22
N GLU A 344 13.06 9.78 -2.35
CA GLU A 344 12.98 11.24 -2.55
C GLU A 344 11.54 11.78 -2.39
N VAL A 345 10.51 10.96 -2.67
CA VAL A 345 9.10 11.36 -2.51
C VAL A 345 8.45 10.86 -1.22
N GLY A 346 9.20 10.22 -0.32
CA GLY A 346 8.71 9.85 1.01
C GLY A 346 8.42 8.37 1.22
N LEU A 347 9.05 7.45 0.49
CA LEU A 347 8.99 6.03 0.80
C LEU A 347 9.55 5.75 2.22
N HIS A 348 8.81 5.01 3.02
CA HIS A 348 9.17 4.71 4.42
C HIS A 348 9.90 3.36 4.54
N ALA A 349 9.46 2.37 3.75
CA ALA A 349 9.86 0.98 3.92
C ALA A 349 10.05 0.25 2.58
N MET A 350 10.67 -0.93 2.65
CA MET A 350 10.60 -1.92 1.57
C MET A 350 10.56 -3.33 2.15
N GLU A 351 10.01 -4.26 1.39
CA GLU A 351 10.11 -5.67 1.72
C GLU A 351 11.53 -6.18 1.50
N VAL A 352 12.04 -6.85 2.52
CA VAL A 352 13.37 -7.48 2.56
C VAL A 352 13.25 -8.92 3.06
N TYR A 353 12.22 -9.23 3.85
CA TYR A 353 11.92 -10.57 4.36
C TYR A 353 10.84 -11.23 3.51
N ARG A 354 11.01 -12.53 3.27
CA ARG A 354 10.14 -13.41 2.47
C ARG A 354 10.20 -14.84 3.04
N GLY A 355 9.39 -15.76 2.53
CA GLY A 355 9.28 -17.11 3.10
C GLY A 355 10.59 -17.91 3.19
N ASP A 356 11.51 -17.71 2.25
CA ASP A 356 12.83 -18.38 2.21
C ASP A 356 13.93 -17.62 2.99
N GLY A 357 13.60 -16.49 3.65
CA GLY A 357 14.51 -15.71 4.47
C GLY A 357 14.64 -14.24 4.04
N LYS A 358 15.87 -13.76 3.93
CA LYS A 358 16.18 -12.38 3.53
C LYS A 358 16.55 -12.36 2.05
N ALA A 359 15.96 -11.43 1.30
CA ALA A 359 16.35 -11.20 -0.08
C ALA A 359 17.77 -10.58 -0.13
N ASN A 360 18.69 -11.23 -0.85
CA ASN A 360 20.09 -10.82 -0.95
C ASN A 360 20.21 -9.38 -1.50
N GLY A 361 21.09 -8.59 -0.91
CA GLY A 361 21.34 -7.19 -1.32
C GLY A 361 20.32 -6.17 -0.83
N PHE A 362 19.06 -6.56 -0.59
CA PHE A 362 18.00 -5.63 -0.19
C PHE A 362 18.13 -5.08 1.23
N VAL A 363 18.74 -5.83 2.15
CA VAL A 363 19.09 -5.30 3.49
C VAL A 363 20.03 -4.10 3.36
N ALA A 364 21.11 -4.23 2.58
CA ALA A 364 22.09 -3.18 2.39
C ALA A 364 21.51 -1.98 1.61
N LEU A 365 20.63 -2.25 0.65
CA LEU A 365 19.91 -1.21 -0.08
C LEU A 365 18.98 -0.42 0.85
N ALA A 366 18.19 -1.10 1.68
CA ALA A 366 17.34 -0.47 2.68
C ALA A 366 18.16 0.36 3.69
N ASP A 367 19.29 -0.17 4.16
CA ASP A 367 20.20 0.55 5.07
C ASP A 367 20.78 1.81 4.41
N THR A 368 21.18 1.73 3.13
CA THR A 368 21.73 2.86 2.36
C THR A 368 20.74 4.02 2.27
N PHE A 369 19.46 3.72 2.06
CA PHE A 369 18.39 4.72 1.93
C PHE A 369 17.61 4.98 3.23
N GLN A 370 18.05 4.39 4.35
CA GLN A 370 17.39 4.51 5.66
C GLN A 370 15.89 4.16 5.56
N LEU A 371 15.60 3.00 4.98
CA LEU A 371 14.26 2.45 4.84
C LEU A 371 14.03 1.34 5.86
N LEU A 372 12.80 1.26 6.35
CA LEU A 372 12.36 0.16 7.20
C LEU A 372 12.40 -1.15 6.40
N LYS A 373 12.76 -2.24 7.08
CA LYS A 373 12.95 -3.56 6.48
C LYS A 373 11.77 -4.44 6.86
N LEU A 374 10.74 -4.45 6.03
CA LEU A 374 9.51 -5.20 6.26
C LEU A 374 9.51 -6.52 5.48
N GLY A 375 8.41 -7.25 5.58
CA GLY A 375 8.14 -8.41 4.73
C GLY A 375 6.82 -9.06 5.09
N GLY A 376 6.16 -9.60 4.10
CA GLY A 376 5.03 -10.50 4.26
C GLY A 376 5.14 -11.68 3.30
N SER A 377 4.20 -12.59 3.46
CA SER A 377 4.13 -13.84 2.70
C SER A 377 3.69 -13.65 1.26
N ASP A 378 3.03 -12.53 0.96
CA ASP A 378 2.32 -12.31 -0.30
C ASP A 378 1.30 -13.44 -0.54
N PHE A 379 0.58 -13.80 0.53
CA PHE A 379 -0.28 -14.98 0.57
C PHE A 379 -1.60 -14.73 -0.17
N HIS A 380 -1.92 -15.63 -1.10
CA HIS A 380 -3.13 -15.63 -1.91
C HIS A 380 -4.00 -16.88 -1.65
N GLY A 381 -3.52 -17.88 -0.91
CA GLY A 381 -4.28 -19.10 -0.61
C GLY A 381 -4.45 -20.02 -1.80
N ARG A 382 -3.50 -20.04 -2.74
CA ARG A 382 -3.54 -20.84 -3.97
C ARG A 382 -3.41 -22.33 -3.70
N GLY A 383 -2.82 -22.71 -2.56
CA GLY A 383 -2.56 -24.10 -2.21
C GLY A 383 -1.34 -24.67 -2.94
N ASP A 384 -0.57 -23.81 -3.62
CA ASP A 384 0.67 -24.17 -4.28
C ASP A 384 1.73 -24.54 -3.22
N PRO A 385 2.54 -25.60 -3.43
CA PRO A 385 3.61 -25.97 -2.48
C PRO A 385 4.66 -24.87 -2.27
N ASP A 386 4.85 -24.02 -3.28
CA ASP A 386 5.83 -22.94 -3.29
C ASP A 386 5.30 -21.64 -2.65
N GLU A 387 4.00 -21.55 -2.34
CA GLU A 387 3.41 -20.39 -1.69
C GLU A 387 3.85 -20.31 -0.22
N THR A 388 4.32 -19.13 0.20
CA THR A 388 4.73 -18.92 1.59
C THR A 388 3.50 -18.98 2.48
N LYS A 389 3.50 -19.88 3.47
CA LYS A 389 2.39 -19.99 4.43
C LYS A 389 2.32 -18.76 5.35
N LEU A 390 1.11 -18.38 5.74
CA LEU A 390 0.85 -17.29 6.69
C LEU A 390 1.71 -17.39 7.95
N GLY A 391 2.30 -16.26 8.34
CA GLY A 391 3.09 -16.15 9.57
C GLY A 391 4.41 -16.92 9.55
N LYS A 392 4.89 -17.36 8.38
CA LYS A 392 6.19 -18.05 8.23
C LYS A 392 7.32 -17.15 7.77
N VAL A 393 7.05 -15.91 7.39
CA VAL A 393 8.09 -14.94 7.06
C VAL A 393 8.89 -14.59 8.33
N PRO A 394 10.22 -14.75 8.33
CA PRO A 394 11.05 -14.56 9.52
C PRO A 394 11.32 -13.07 9.78
N LEU A 395 10.27 -12.31 10.07
CA LEU A 395 10.33 -10.89 10.31
C LEU A 395 10.84 -10.58 11.73
N PRO A 396 11.99 -9.91 11.91
CA PRO A 396 12.53 -9.66 13.23
C PRO A 396 11.69 -8.65 14.01
N LEU A 397 11.47 -8.90 15.30
CA LEU A 397 10.75 -7.98 16.18
C LEU A 397 11.34 -6.57 16.20
N LEU A 398 12.65 -6.41 16.09
CA LEU A 398 13.26 -5.08 16.00
C LEU A 398 12.82 -4.32 14.74
N ALA A 399 12.57 -5.00 13.62
CA ALA A 399 12.05 -4.36 12.42
C ALA A 399 10.62 -3.85 12.63
N ILE A 400 9.80 -4.62 13.34
CA ILE A 400 8.44 -4.22 13.71
C ILE A 400 8.45 -3.04 14.69
N ARG A 401 9.34 -3.06 15.69
CA ARG A 401 9.48 -1.93 16.61
C ARG A 401 9.85 -0.64 15.86
N GLU A 402 10.79 -0.70 14.91
CA GLU A 402 11.14 0.46 14.09
C GLU A 402 10.00 0.89 13.16
N PHE A 403 9.22 -0.07 12.66
CA PHE A 403 8.00 0.23 11.92
C PHE A 403 7.00 1.01 12.76
N LEU A 404 6.67 0.54 13.96
CA LEU A 404 5.74 1.23 14.86
C LEU A 404 6.24 2.62 15.27
N ARG A 405 7.56 2.77 15.51
CA ARG A 405 8.18 4.08 15.79
C ARG A 405 7.94 5.12 14.68
N VAL A 406 7.78 4.68 13.43
CA VAL A 406 7.47 5.55 12.29
C VAL A 406 5.96 5.64 12.05
N ALA A 407 5.25 4.53 12.19
CA ALA A 407 3.83 4.41 11.86
C ALA A 407 2.93 5.12 12.89
N GLU A 408 3.19 4.96 14.19
CA GLU A 408 2.33 5.51 15.25
C GLU A 408 2.14 7.03 15.15
N PRO A 409 3.20 7.87 14.97
CA PRO A 409 2.99 9.31 14.80
C PRO A 409 2.19 9.68 13.54
N ILE A 410 2.36 8.92 12.45
CA ILE A 410 1.62 9.13 11.19
C ILE A 410 0.15 8.78 11.41
N TRP A 411 -0.13 7.65 12.05
CA TRP A 411 -1.47 7.19 12.36
C TRP A 411 -2.18 8.08 13.36
N ILE A 412 -1.49 8.59 14.39
CA ILE A 412 -2.04 9.58 15.32
C ILE A 412 -2.43 10.86 14.60
N ALA A 413 -1.53 11.43 13.79
CA ALA A 413 -1.83 12.63 13.01
C ALA A 413 -3.03 12.42 12.06
N SER A 414 -3.14 11.20 11.51
CA SER A 414 -4.28 10.80 10.69
C SER A 414 -5.58 10.76 11.52
N ILE A 415 -5.56 10.20 12.73
CA ILE A 415 -6.74 10.22 13.62
C ILE A 415 -7.11 11.67 14.00
N GLU A 416 -6.14 12.54 14.26
CA GLU A 416 -6.38 13.96 14.55
C GLU A 416 -7.02 14.69 13.36
N GLU A 417 -6.57 14.44 12.13
CA GLU A 417 -7.18 14.97 10.91
C GLU A 417 -8.62 14.45 10.72
N LEU A 418 -8.88 13.17 11.03
CA LEU A 418 -10.24 12.61 11.00
C LEU A 418 -11.17 13.36 11.97
N LEU A 419 -10.69 13.68 13.18
CA LEU A 419 -11.44 14.44 14.17
C LEU A 419 -11.66 15.90 13.73
N GLN A 420 -10.67 16.52 13.08
CA GLN A 420 -10.82 17.85 12.48
C GLN A 420 -11.91 17.85 11.40
N ASN A 421 -11.86 16.88 10.48
CA ASN A 421 -12.88 16.71 9.44
C ASN A 421 -14.26 16.50 10.06
N PHE A 422 -14.36 15.70 11.13
CA PHE A 422 -15.60 15.54 11.89
C PHE A 422 -16.07 16.84 12.54
N ALA A 423 -15.18 17.68 13.06
CA ALA A 423 -15.53 18.96 13.66
C ALA A 423 -16.00 20.02 12.63
N GLU A 424 -15.50 19.95 11.40
CA GLU A 424 -15.77 20.93 10.33
C GLU A 424 -16.88 20.51 9.36
N GLU A 425 -17.23 19.22 9.30
CA GLU A 425 -18.23 18.70 8.38
C GLU A 425 -19.55 19.49 8.52
N SER A 426 -20.20 19.83 7.41
CA SER A 426 -21.57 20.36 7.47
C SER A 426 -22.54 19.19 7.34
N PHE A 427 -23.61 19.16 8.12
CA PHE A 427 -24.62 18.11 8.05
C PHE A 427 -25.94 18.66 7.52
N GLN A 428 -26.59 17.91 6.62
CA GLN A 428 -27.95 18.17 6.20
C GLN A 428 -28.89 17.22 6.95
N VAL A 429 -29.86 17.77 7.65
CA VAL A 429 -30.88 17.02 8.39
C VAL A 429 -32.10 16.85 7.49
N HIS A 430 -32.49 15.60 7.20
CA HIS A 430 -33.66 15.25 6.39
C HIS A 430 -34.51 14.21 7.13
N ALA A 431 -35.74 14.59 7.52
CA ALA A 431 -36.79 13.68 8.01
C ALA A 431 -36.34 12.67 9.09
N GLY A 432 -35.58 13.12 10.11
CA GLY A 432 -35.11 12.27 11.21
C GLY A 432 -33.75 11.61 10.98
N ASN A 433 -33.15 11.78 9.80
CA ASN A 433 -31.77 11.37 9.52
C ASN A 433 -30.88 12.60 9.28
N ALA A 434 -29.64 12.55 9.74
CA ALA A 434 -28.62 13.51 9.38
C ALA A 434 -27.63 12.85 8.42
N VAL A 435 -27.25 13.56 7.37
CA VAL A 435 -26.33 13.09 6.34
C VAL A 435 -25.24 14.15 6.22
N GLY A 436 -23.96 13.73 6.22
CA GLY A 436 -22.83 14.62 5.95
C GLY A 436 -23.01 15.32 4.60
N SER A 437 -22.37 16.47 4.42
CA SER A 437 -22.39 17.17 3.14
C SER A 437 -21.28 16.70 2.21
N LYS A 438 -20.25 16.02 2.73
CA LYS A 438 -19.01 15.76 2.01
C LYS A 438 -18.32 14.47 2.47
N PHE A 439 -17.57 14.49 3.57
CA PHE A 439 -16.64 13.40 3.88
C PHE A 439 -17.37 12.14 4.35
N PHE A 440 -18.34 12.30 5.25
CA PHE A 440 -18.95 11.16 5.94
C PHE A 440 -20.10 10.47 5.20
N THR A 441 -20.70 11.15 4.22
CA THR A 441 -21.76 10.57 3.35
C THR A 441 -21.19 9.64 2.32
N GLU A 442 -19.95 9.91 1.89
CA GLU A 442 -19.21 9.10 0.92
C GLU A 442 -18.37 8.01 1.62
N LEU A 443 -18.43 7.97 2.96
CA LEU A 443 -17.73 7.03 3.83
C LEU A 443 -18.52 5.73 4.07
N GLU A 444 -19.67 5.54 3.42
CA GLU A 444 -20.46 4.30 3.50
C GLU A 444 -19.65 3.03 3.19
N GLY A 445 -18.50 3.16 2.50
CA GLY A 445 -17.55 2.07 2.22
C GLY A 445 -16.63 1.66 3.37
N LEU A 446 -16.60 2.41 4.48
CA LEU A 446 -15.73 2.17 5.66
C LEU A 446 -16.50 1.53 6.83
N LYS A 447 -17.52 0.70 6.54
CA LYS A 447 -18.29 -0.04 7.55
C LYS A 447 -17.48 -1.15 8.23
N GLY A 448 -16.48 -0.77 9.02
CA GLY A 448 -15.76 -1.63 9.97
C GLY A 448 -16.04 -1.19 11.42
N ASP A 449 -14.99 -1.08 12.25
CA ASP A 449 -15.12 -0.63 13.65
C ASP A 449 -15.37 0.88 13.83
N ILE A 450 -15.21 1.67 12.76
CA ILE A 450 -15.63 3.08 12.77
C ILE A 450 -17.06 3.15 12.28
N ALA A 451 -17.89 3.85 13.04
CA ALA A 451 -19.26 4.13 12.66
C ALA A 451 -19.56 5.61 12.91
N LEU A 452 -20.26 6.24 11.97
CA LEU A 452 -20.89 7.52 12.20
C LEU A 452 -22.38 7.28 12.45
N GLU A 453 -22.83 7.66 13.63
CA GLU A 453 -24.21 7.54 14.09
C GLU A 453 -24.80 8.94 14.32
N TYR A 454 -26.10 9.07 14.15
CA TYR A 454 -26.81 10.34 14.30
C TYR A 454 -28.01 10.15 15.21
N SER A 455 -28.23 11.10 16.13
CA SER A 455 -29.47 11.18 16.88
C SER A 455 -30.12 12.55 16.67
N ILE A 456 -31.42 12.53 16.40
CA ILE A 456 -32.24 13.73 16.23
C ILE A 456 -33.35 13.66 17.26
N GLU A 457 -33.22 14.45 18.32
CA GLU A 457 -34.25 14.66 19.34
C GLU A 457 -34.86 16.05 19.15
N GLU A 458 -36.13 16.23 19.55
CA GLU A 458 -37.00 17.39 19.22
C GLU A 458 -36.39 18.78 19.49
N GLU A 459 -35.36 18.88 20.33
CA GLU A 459 -34.65 20.15 20.63
C GLU A 459 -33.14 20.12 20.39
N HIS A 460 -32.53 18.97 20.11
CA HIS A 460 -31.07 18.82 19.97
C HIS A 460 -30.72 17.76 18.92
N SER A 461 -30.14 18.18 17.80
CA SER A 461 -29.52 17.27 16.83
C SER A 461 -28.06 17.01 17.23
N ARG A 462 -27.64 15.74 17.29
CA ARG A 462 -26.26 15.35 17.62
C ARG A 462 -25.71 14.35 16.61
N ALA A 463 -24.42 14.50 16.31
CA ALA A 463 -23.66 13.51 15.56
C ALA A 463 -22.65 12.82 16.48
N PHE A 464 -22.44 11.51 16.26
CA PHE A 464 -21.53 10.66 17.02
C PHE A 464 -20.59 9.93 16.07
N LEU A 465 -19.29 10.10 16.28
CA LEU A 465 -18.24 9.34 15.62
C LEU A 465 -17.69 8.30 16.59
N ARG A 466 -17.97 7.01 16.33
CA ARG A 466 -17.34 5.89 17.02
C ARG A 466 -16.01 5.57 16.34
N LEU A 467 -14.93 5.61 17.11
CA LEU A 467 -13.59 5.21 16.66
C LEU A 467 -13.32 3.73 16.95
N SER A 468 -12.29 3.18 16.30
CA SER A 468 -11.94 1.76 16.39
C SER A 468 -11.66 1.29 17.82
N ALA A 469 -12.07 0.06 18.15
CA ALA A 469 -11.74 -0.60 19.42
C ALA A 469 -10.26 -0.95 19.57
N TRP A 470 -9.48 -0.89 18.48
CA TRP A 470 -8.05 -1.24 18.45
C TRP A 470 -7.10 -0.09 18.79
N LEU A 471 -7.63 1.10 19.09
CA LEU A 471 -6.83 2.21 19.58
C LEU A 471 -5.98 1.76 20.78
N THR A 472 -4.70 2.08 20.77
CA THR A 472 -3.81 1.88 21.92
C THR A 472 -4.15 2.87 23.04
N ASP A 473 -3.57 2.69 24.23
CA ASP A 473 -3.72 3.67 25.32
C ASP A 473 -3.17 5.04 24.89
N GLU A 474 -2.05 5.03 24.15
CA GLU A 474 -1.44 6.22 23.57
C GLU A 474 -2.35 6.88 22.52
N ASP A 475 -2.95 6.10 21.61
CA ASP A 475 -3.89 6.64 20.62
C ASP A 475 -5.12 7.26 21.30
N ARG A 476 -5.68 6.60 22.32
CA ARG A 476 -6.82 7.13 23.11
C ARG A 476 -6.48 8.45 23.78
N GLN A 477 -5.27 8.58 24.32
CA GLN A 477 -4.83 9.84 24.94
C GLN A 477 -4.69 10.95 23.90
N ALA A 478 -4.16 10.65 22.71
CA ALA A 478 -4.06 11.60 21.61
C ALA A 478 -5.46 12.04 21.14
N VAL A 479 -6.37 11.10 20.94
CA VAL A 479 -7.80 11.37 20.63
C VAL A 479 -8.41 12.28 21.67
N HIS A 480 -8.27 11.96 22.97
CA HIS A 480 -8.81 12.79 24.04
C HIS A 480 -8.28 14.23 23.97
N ASN A 481 -6.97 14.40 23.76
CA ASN A 481 -6.36 15.73 23.67
C ASN A 481 -6.89 16.52 22.47
N ALA A 482 -6.99 15.88 21.30
CA ALA A 482 -7.52 16.50 20.08
C ALA A 482 -8.99 16.89 20.24
N VAL A 483 -9.83 16.00 20.79
CA VAL A 483 -11.24 16.26 21.07
C VAL A 483 -11.43 17.48 21.97
N MET A 484 -10.63 17.60 23.03
CA MET A 484 -10.70 18.75 23.94
C MET A 484 -10.30 20.07 23.25
N GLN A 485 -9.30 20.04 22.37
CA GLN A 485 -8.92 21.21 21.57
C GLN A 485 -10.02 21.64 20.60
N LEU A 486 -10.71 20.66 19.99
CA LEU A 486 -11.82 20.86 19.05
C LEU A 486 -13.15 21.18 19.74
N LYS A 487 -13.21 21.14 21.07
CA LYS A 487 -14.42 21.36 21.89
C LYS A 487 -15.55 20.39 21.54
N LEU A 488 -15.20 19.14 21.22
CA LEU A 488 -16.16 18.06 20.98
C LEU A 488 -16.46 17.31 22.29
N GLY A 489 -17.59 16.61 22.34
CA GLY A 489 -17.91 15.66 23.41
C GLY A 489 -17.08 14.38 23.27
N PHE A 490 -16.73 13.76 24.40
CA PHE A 490 -15.94 12.53 24.44
C PHE A 490 -16.48 11.56 25.47
N GLU A 491 -16.67 10.31 25.05
CA GLU A 491 -17.06 9.21 25.91
C GLU A 491 -16.23 7.96 25.59
N VAL A 492 -15.91 7.18 26.61
CA VAL A 492 -15.23 5.89 26.46
C VAL A 492 -16.17 4.80 26.93
N VAL A 493 -16.59 3.94 26.01
CA VAL A 493 -17.52 2.84 26.29
C VAL A 493 -16.74 1.54 26.31
N SER A 494 -17.05 0.65 27.26
CA SER A 494 -16.45 -0.68 27.34
C SER A 494 -17.53 -1.76 27.35
N GLU A 495 -17.61 -2.54 26.27
CA GLU A 495 -18.58 -3.61 26.07
C GLU A 495 -17.85 -4.87 25.57
N ASP A 496 -18.18 -6.03 26.13
CA ASP A 496 -17.59 -7.33 25.75
C ASP A 496 -16.05 -7.35 25.72
N GLY A 497 -15.40 -6.61 26.62
CA GLY A 497 -13.94 -6.49 26.69
C GLY A 497 -13.30 -5.60 25.62
N ARG A 498 -14.12 -4.90 24.82
CA ARG A 498 -13.67 -3.90 23.84
C ARG A 498 -13.86 -2.51 24.41
N THR A 499 -12.86 -1.65 24.24
CA THR A 499 -12.95 -0.24 24.63
C THR A 499 -13.01 0.63 23.38
N THR A 500 -14.13 1.30 23.15
CA THR A 500 -14.33 2.21 22.03
C THR A 500 -14.39 3.65 22.51
N CYS A 501 -13.97 4.57 21.65
CA CYS A 501 -14.07 6.00 21.89
C CYS A 501 -15.21 6.56 21.04
N ILE A 502 -16.12 7.30 21.67
CA ILE A 502 -17.23 7.97 21.01
C ILE A 502 -16.99 9.47 21.13
N VAL A 503 -16.93 10.15 19.97
CA VAL A 503 -16.78 11.59 19.87
C VAL A 503 -18.11 12.17 19.41
N SER A 504 -18.59 13.23 20.05
CA SER A 504 -19.90 13.81 19.70
C SER A 504 -19.84 15.31 19.49
N ARG A 505 -20.77 15.85 18.70
CA ARG A 505 -21.02 17.29 18.64
C ARG A 505 -22.48 17.61 18.42
N GLN A 506 -22.87 18.78 18.89
CA GLN A 506 -24.18 19.35 18.62
C GLN A 506 -24.21 19.90 17.19
N LEU A 507 -25.29 19.61 16.48
CA LEU A 507 -25.57 20.16 15.15
C LEU A 507 -26.40 21.45 15.35
N HIS A 508 -26.01 22.50 14.64
CA HIS A 508 -26.65 23.82 14.70
C HIS A 508 -27.62 24.03 13.54
#